data_AF-A0A7S1QFG8-F1
#
_entry.id   AF-A0A7S1QFG8-F1
#
_cell.length_a   1.000
_cell.length_b   1.000
_cell.length_c   1.000
_cell.angle_alpha   90.00
_cell.angle_beta   90.00
_cell.angle_gamma   90.00
#
_symmetry.space_group_name_H-M   'P 1'
#
loop_
_entity.id
_entity.type
_entity.pdbx_description
1 polymer ?
#
loop_
_entity_poly.entity_id
_entity_poly.type
_entity_poly.pdbx_seq_one_letter_code
_entity_poly.pdbx_strand_id
1 'polypeptide(L)'
;GVASDGVPNLRTACLFPHKGPYIAQCIAGDVDGAAKTMYDLDRAGPLPDETIDASAKLCFFEGHCVNSNVTNRTTLAEATRMCDERFGRETWTKLEKINVGLFDIRAGVLGPHLSKKAEEQFALMACAMGNYHCDAIYCKQEFCDKDDWRSRFGKSRPKLMKTAHGDDYPHNY
;
A
#
# COMPACT_ATOMS: atom_id res chain seq x y z
N GLY A 1 16.99 9.56 -4.24
CA GLY A 1 15.67 9.36 -4.88
C GLY A 1 14.68 8.92 -3.83
N VAL A 2 13.53 8.42 -4.27
CA VAL A 2 12.49 7.86 -3.38
C VAL A 2 13.00 6.62 -2.67
N ALA A 3 13.85 5.84 -3.35
CA ALA A 3 14.80 4.92 -2.77
C ALA A 3 16.20 5.56 -2.82
N SER A 4 17.06 5.23 -1.86
CA SER A 4 18.44 5.70 -1.78
C SER A 4 19.36 4.51 -1.92
N ASP A 5 20.37 4.59 -2.79
CA ASP A 5 21.43 3.58 -2.93
C ASP A 5 20.93 2.13 -3.12
N GLY A 6 19.79 1.96 -3.80
CA GLY A 6 19.21 0.64 -4.09
C GLY A 6 18.49 -0.01 -2.90
N VAL A 7 18.22 0.74 -1.83
CA VAL A 7 17.46 0.29 -0.65
C VAL A 7 16.32 1.26 -0.31
N PRO A 8 15.34 0.86 0.51
CA PRO A 8 14.27 1.76 0.93
C PRO A 8 14.84 3.00 1.64
N ASN A 9 14.35 4.19 1.29
CA ASN A 9 14.73 5.45 1.90
C ASN A 9 13.64 5.91 2.87
N LEU A 10 13.82 5.60 4.15
CA LEU A 10 12.88 5.96 5.20
C LEU A 10 12.73 7.48 5.36
N ARG A 11 13.71 8.28 4.90
CA ARG A 11 13.61 9.75 4.91
C ARG A 11 12.61 10.27 3.88
N THR A 12 12.22 9.47 2.89
CA THR A 12 11.15 9.83 1.96
C THR A 12 9.83 10.05 2.71
N ALA A 13 9.61 9.36 3.84
CA ALA A 13 8.44 9.61 4.69
C ALA A 13 8.38 11.03 5.27
N CYS A 14 9.51 11.74 5.36
CA CYS A 14 9.51 13.15 5.77
C CYS A 14 8.77 14.07 4.80
N LEU A 15 8.49 13.62 3.57
CA LEU A 15 7.63 14.34 2.62
C LEU A 15 6.14 14.26 3.00
N PHE A 16 5.77 13.32 3.88
CA PHE A 16 4.40 13.08 4.33
C PHE A 16 4.35 13.10 5.87
N PRO A 17 4.59 14.26 6.51
CA PRO A 17 4.75 14.35 7.96
C PRO A 17 3.52 13.84 8.73
N HIS A 18 2.32 13.97 8.17
CA HIS A 18 1.08 13.45 8.76
C HIS A 18 1.07 11.91 8.86
N LYS A 19 1.82 11.19 8.02
CA LYS A 19 2.00 9.73 8.08
C LYS A 19 3.19 9.32 8.96
N GLY A 20 3.87 10.26 9.61
CA GLY A 20 5.03 10.01 10.46
C GLY A 20 4.78 8.93 11.53
N PRO A 21 3.68 8.98 12.31
CA PRO A 21 3.37 7.96 13.31
C PRO A 21 3.22 6.56 12.71
N TYR A 22 2.47 6.43 11.61
CA TYR A 22 2.28 5.18 10.87
C TYR A 22 3.63 4.56 10.45
N ILE A 23 4.48 5.36 9.80
CA ILE A 23 5.77 4.91 9.31
C ILE A 23 6.71 4.54 10.46
N ALA A 24 6.70 5.31 11.55
CA ALA A 24 7.52 5.02 12.72
C ALA A 24 7.15 3.67 13.37
N GLN A 25 5.86 3.40 13.58
CA GLN A 25 5.38 2.11 14.10
C GLN A 25 5.75 0.96 13.16
N CYS A 26 5.52 1.15 11.85
CA CYS A 26 5.84 0.17 10.82
C CYS A 26 7.32 -0.26 10.87
N ILE A 27 8.24 0.71 10.88
CA ILE A 27 9.69 0.43 10.91
C ILE A 27 10.12 -0.18 12.25
N ALA A 28 9.44 0.16 13.35
CA ALA A 28 9.67 -0.43 14.66
C ALA A 28 9.16 -1.89 14.76
N GLY A 29 8.47 -2.41 13.75
CA GLY A 29 7.89 -3.75 13.71
C GLY A 29 6.51 -3.85 14.36
N ASP A 30 5.92 -2.73 14.80
CA ASP A 30 4.54 -2.67 15.27
C ASP A 30 3.60 -2.49 14.07
N VAL A 31 3.52 -3.52 13.22
CA VAL A 31 2.75 -3.46 11.98
C VAL A 31 1.25 -3.46 12.22
N ASP A 32 0.79 -4.07 13.33
CA ASP A 32 -0.61 -4.07 13.72
C ASP A 32 -1.03 -2.68 14.24
N GLY A 33 -0.23 -2.04 15.10
CA GLY A 33 -0.46 -0.67 15.53
C GLY A 33 -0.35 0.35 14.39
N ALA A 34 0.57 0.11 13.45
CA ALA A 34 0.71 0.92 12.24
C ALA A 34 -0.56 0.85 11.37
N ALA A 35 -1.11 -0.33 11.14
CA ALA A 35 -2.35 -0.52 10.39
C ALA A 35 -3.51 0.30 10.96
N LYS A 36 -3.74 0.20 12.28
CA LYS A 36 -4.76 0.99 12.96
C LYS A 36 -4.51 2.49 12.82
N THR A 37 -3.26 2.91 12.99
CA THR A 37 -2.87 4.33 12.92
C THR A 37 -3.08 4.89 11.51
N MET A 38 -2.75 4.13 10.48
CA MET A 38 -2.99 4.52 9.08
C MET A 38 -4.49 4.69 8.80
N TYR A 39 -5.32 3.77 9.31
CA TYR A 39 -6.78 3.87 9.17
C TYR A 39 -7.35 5.10 9.88
N ASP A 40 -6.91 5.36 11.12
CA ASP A 40 -7.33 6.54 11.88
C ASP A 40 -6.93 7.84 11.15
N LEU A 41 -5.75 7.88 10.53
CA LEU A 41 -5.29 9.01 9.72
C LEU A 41 -6.16 9.21 8.46
N ASP A 42 -6.48 8.14 7.73
CA ASP A 42 -7.37 8.21 6.56
C ASP A 42 -8.77 8.74 6.97
N ARG A 43 -9.28 8.34 8.14
CA ARG A 43 -10.56 8.81 8.69
C ARG A 43 -10.55 10.24 9.20
N ALA A 44 -9.40 10.75 9.63
CA ALA A 44 -9.25 12.10 10.17
C ALA A 44 -8.91 13.14 9.09
N GLY A 45 -8.67 12.70 7.85
CA GLY A 45 -8.34 13.57 6.73
C GLY A 45 -9.49 14.48 6.28
N PRO A 46 -9.22 15.46 5.39
CA PRO A 46 -10.22 16.41 4.91
C PRO A 46 -11.29 15.78 4.01
N LEU A 47 -11.03 14.58 3.46
CA LEU A 47 -11.90 13.81 2.56
C LEU A 47 -11.92 12.34 2.99
N PRO A 48 -12.50 12.01 4.15
CA PRO A 48 -12.32 10.70 4.77
C PRO A 48 -12.95 9.56 3.96
N ASP A 49 -14.15 9.77 3.40
CA ASP A 49 -14.85 8.72 2.64
C ASP A 49 -14.10 8.40 1.34
N GLU A 50 -13.63 9.41 0.61
CA GLU A 50 -12.84 9.24 -0.61
C GLU A 50 -11.47 8.62 -0.32
N THR A 51 -10.83 9.01 0.77
CA THR A 51 -9.52 8.48 1.16
C THR A 51 -9.62 7.01 1.53
N ILE A 52 -10.62 6.63 2.34
CA ILE A 52 -10.85 5.23 2.71
C ILE A 52 -11.22 4.40 1.48
N ASP A 53 -12.06 4.93 0.59
CA ASP A 53 -12.42 4.24 -0.65
C ASP A 53 -11.21 4.00 -1.56
N ALA A 54 -10.36 5.01 -1.71
CA ALA A 54 -9.11 4.90 -2.45
C ALA A 54 -8.14 3.89 -1.82
N SER A 55 -7.99 3.90 -0.49
CA SER A 55 -7.17 2.93 0.25
C SER A 55 -7.71 1.51 0.07
N ALA A 56 -9.01 1.29 0.23
CA ALA A 56 -9.64 -0.01 0.00
C ALA A 56 -9.40 -0.48 -1.44
N LYS A 57 -9.68 0.36 -2.44
CA LYS A 57 -9.45 0.01 -3.84
C LYS A 57 -7.99 -0.37 -4.11
N LEU A 58 -7.03 0.40 -3.60
CA LEU A 58 -5.61 0.11 -3.72
C LEU A 58 -5.26 -1.24 -3.08
N CYS A 59 -5.83 -1.56 -1.92
CA CYS A 59 -5.62 -2.86 -1.25
C CYS A 59 -6.04 -4.05 -2.10
N PHE A 60 -7.21 -3.96 -2.74
CA PHE A 60 -7.71 -4.99 -3.64
C PHE A 60 -6.96 -5.00 -4.98
N PHE A 61 -6.57 -3.83 -5.48
CA PHE A 61 -5.83 -3.73 -6.74
C PHE A 61 -4.39 -4.23 -6.61
N GLU A 62 -3.70 -3.95 -5.52
CA GLU A 62 -2.32 -4.40 -5.31
C GLU A 62 -2.25 -5.85 -4.80
N GLY A 63 -3.39 -6.51 -4.62
CA GLY A 63 -3.45 -7.91 -4.20
C GLY A 63 -2.98 -8.13 -2.76
N HIS A 64 -2.99 -7.08 -1.92
CA HIS A 64 -2.58 -7.18 -0.52
C HIS A 64 -3.45 -8.15 0.26
N CYS A 65 -4.73 -8.24 -0.08
CA CYS A 65 -5.65 -9.18 0.54
C CYS A 65 -5.27 -10.65 0.30
N VAL A 66 -4.65 -11.03 -0.82
CA VAL A 66 -4.20 -12.43 -1.04
C VAL A 66 -2.72 -12.65 -0.74
N ASN A 67 -1.99 -11.63 -0.32
CA ASN A 67 -0.55 -11.73 -0.10
C ASN A 67 -0.26 -12.49 1.21
N SER A 68 -0.18 -13.81 1.13
CA SER A 68 0.16 -14.68 2.27
C SER A 68 1.63 -14.59 2.70
N ASN A 69 2.51 -14.03 1.86
CA ASN A 69 3.93 -13.87 2.18
C ASN A 69 4.15 -12.78 3.25
N VAL A 70 3.27 -11.77 3.32
CA VAL A 70 3.31 -10.77 4.37
C VAL A 70 2.52 -11.23 5.59
N THR A 71 3.19 -11.29 6.73
CA THR A 71 2.63 -11.62 8.04
C THR A 71 2.89 -10.46 9.02
N ASN A 72 2.28 -10.51 10.20
CA ASN A 72 2.54 -9.49 11.23
C ASN A 72 3.98 -9.52 11.80
N ARG A 73 4.80 -10.49 11.40
CA ARG A 73 6.22 -10.59 11.76
C ARG A 73 7.16 -10.24 10.61
N THR A 74 6.62 -9.88 9.45
CA THR A 74 7.43 -9.54 8.28
C THR A 74 8.28 -8.32 8.56
N THR A 75 9.59 -8.47 8.41
CA THR A 75 10.58 -7.42 8.60
C THR A 75 10.72 -6.55 7.35
N LEU A 76 11.30 -5.35 7.49
CA LEU A 76 11.65 -4.48 6.36
C LEU A 76 12.54 -5.19 5.33
N ALA A 77 13.50 -6.01 5.79
CA ALA A 77 14.40 -6.74 4.90
C ALA A 77 13.67 -7.81 4.07
N GLU A 78 12.71 -8.52 4.69
CA GLU A 78 11.82 -9.45 3.98
C GLU A 78 10.92 -8.73 2.98
N ALA A 79 10.29 -7.62 3.40
CA ALA A 79 9.47 -6.80 2.53
C ALA A 79 10.25 -6.27 1.32
N THR A 80 11.50 -5.89 1.51
CA THR A 80 12.38 -5.44 0.43
C THR A 80 12.63 -6.54 -0.61
N ARG A 81 12.81 -7.79 -0.17
CA ARG A 81 12.93 -8.94 -1.09
C ARG A 81 11.65 -9.19 -1.86
N MET A 82 10.49 -9.07 -1.20
CA MET A 82 9.20 -9.18 -1.89
C MET A 82 9.03 -8.09 -2.95
N CYS A 83 9.50 -6.87 -2.70
CA CYS A 83 9.54 -5.79 -3.69
C CYS A 83 10.46 -6.12 -4.88
N ASP A 84 11.63 -6.70 -4.63
CA ASP A 84 12.55 -7.16 -5.68
C ASP A 84 11.91 -8.26 -6.54
N GLU A 85 11.25 -9.25 -5.93
CA GLU A 85 10.57 -10.34 -6.62
C GLU A 85 9.38 -9.84 -7.46
N ARG A 86 8.60 -8.91 -6.90
CA ARG A 86 7.37 -8.43 -7.53
C ARG A 86 7.62 -7.44 -8.66
N PHE A 87 8.55 -6.50 -8.46
CA PHE A 87 8.73 -5.37 -9.38
C PHE A 87 10.09 -5.35 -10.08
N GLY A 88 11.05 -6.13 -9.58
CA GLY A 88 12.45 -6.01 -9.97
C GLY A 88 13.12 -4.84 -9.26
N ARG A 89 14.32 -5.09 -8.72
CA ARG A 89 15.10 -4.09 -7.95
C ARG A 89 15.27 -2.77 -8.70
N GLU A 90 15.66 -2.85 -9.96
CA GLU A 90 15.92 -1.68 -10.80
C GLU A 90 14.67 -0.80 -10.98
N THR A 91 13.48 -1.40 -11.00
CA THR A 91 12.22 -0.70 -11.24
C THR A 91 11.83 0.18 -10.04
N TRP A 92 11.78 -0.39 -8.84
CA TRP A 92 11.31 0.35 -7.65
C TRP A 92 12.39 1.25 -7.05
N THR A 93 13.68 0.91 -7.22
CA THR A 93 14.78 1.73 -6.66
C THR A 93 15.14 2.95 -7.51
N LYS A 94 14.87 2.93 -8.82
CA LYS A 94 15.15 4.05 -9.74
C LYS A 94 14.03 5.07 -9.83
N LEU A 95 13.12 5.09 -8.86
CA LEU A 95 12.17 6.19 -8.72
C LEU A 95 12.92 7.48 -8.37
N GLU A 96 13.27 8.27 -9.39
CA GLU A 96 14.05 9.50 -9.24
C GLU A 96 13.24 10.66 -8.64
N LYS A 97 11.96 10.75 -9.00
CA LYS A 97 11.06 11.83 -8.55
C LYS A 97 9.67 11.28 -8.26
N ILE A 98 9.16 11.50 -7.05
CA ILE A 98 7.72 11.51 -6.83
C ILE A 98 7.22 12.84 -7.41
N ASN A 99 6.36 12.80 -8.42
CA ASN A 99 5.64 14.00 -8.82
C ASN A 99 4.44 14.19 -7.87
N VAL A 100 4.72 14.57 -6.62
CA VAL A 100 3.75 14.64 -5.52
C VAL A 100 2.52 15.48 -5.89
N GLY A 101 2.73 16.59 -6.62
CA GLY A 101 1.65 17.47 -7.09
C GLY A 101 0.70 16.84 -8.13
N LEU A 102 1.12 15.80 -8.85
CA LEU A 102 0.23 15.05 -9.74
C LEU A 102 -0.64 14.04 -8.95
N PHE A 103 -0.17 13.58 -7.79
CA PHE A 103 -0.87 12.62 -6.94
C PHE A 103 -1.86 13.31 -6.01
N ASP A 104 -1.48 14.45 -5.42
CA ASP A 104 -2.30 15.21 -4.46
C ASP A 104 -3.53 15.85 -5.14
N ILE A 105 -3.34 16.40 -6.35
CA ILE A 105 -4.45 17.02 -7.11
C ILE A 105 -5.35 15.95 -7.72
N ARG A 106 -4.84 14.79 -8.14
CA ARG A 106 -5.68 13.75 -8.77
C ARG A 106 -6.42 12.87 -7.78
N ALA A 107 -5.87 12.60 -6.61
CA ALA A 107 -6.58 11.85 -5.57
C ALA A 107 -7.80 12.63 -5.03
N GLY A 108 -7.71 13.96 -4.93
CA GLY A 108 -8.83 14.81 -4.52
C GLY A 108 -9.78 15.25 -5.65
N VAL A 109 -9.32 15.35 -6.91
CA VAL A 109 -10.12 15.91 -8.03
C VAL A 109 -10.65 14.86 -9.02
N LEU A 110 -10.03 13.68 -9.15
CA LEU A 110 -10.49 12.63 -10.08
C LEU A 110 -11.39 11.56 -9.44
N GLY A 111 -11.75 11.74 -8.18
CA GLY A 111 -12.53 10.76 -7.43
C GLY A 111 -11.77 9.44 -7.20
N PRO A 112 -12.46 8.37 -6.76
CA PRO A 112 -11.85 7.11 -6.31
C PRO A 112 -11.16 6.28 -7.42
N HIS A 113 -11.07 6.80 -8.63
CA HIS A 113 -10.62 6.05 -9.80
C HIS A 113 -9.19 6.41 -10.21
N LEU A 114 -8.23 6.08 -9.34
CA LEU A 114 -6.84 5.96 -9.78
C LEU A 114 -6.76 4.99 -10.97
N SER A 115 -6.01 5.38 -12.01
CA SER A 115 -5.68 4.46 -13.10
C SER A 115 -4.81 3.32 -12.58
N LYS A 116 -4.85 2.14 -13.21
CA LYS A 116 -3.94 1.02 -12.92
C LYS A 116 -2.47 1.44 -12.81
N LYS A 117 -2.03 2.34 -13.70
CA LYS A 117 -0.66 2.87 -13.66
C LYS A 117 -0.39 3.69 -12.40
N ALA A 118 -1.36 4.46 -11.93
CA ALA A 118 -1.21 5.25 -10.71
C ALA A 118 -1.17 4.34 -9.47
N GLU A 119 -2.01 3.31 -9.41
CA GLU A 119 -2.02 2.32 -8.32
C GLU A 119 -0.68 1.58 -8.23
N GLU A 120 -0.16 1.10 -9.37
CA GLU A 120 1.16 0.45 -9.42
C GLU A 120 2.30 1.38 -8.96
N GLN A 121 2.20 2.68 -9.26
CA GLN A 121 3.17 3.67 -8.77
C GLN A 121 3.10 3.85 -7.25
N PHE A 122 1.93 3.72 -6.62
CA PHE A 122 1.82 3.74 -5.16
C PHE A 122 2.51 2.53 -4.54
N ALA A 123 2.37 1.33 -5.11
CA ALA A 123 3.06 0.16 -4.59
C ALA A 123 4.59 0.24 -4.76
N LEU A 124 5.08 0.73 -5.90
CA LEU A 124 6.50 0.99 -6.09
C LEU A 124 7.03 2.03 -5.08
N MET A 125 6.22 3.06 -4.79
CA MET A 125 6.56 4.07 -3.79
C MET A 125 6.59 3.47 -2.38
N ALA A 126 5.64 2.60 -2.03
CA ALA A 126 5.63 1.89 -0.75
C ALA A 126 6.87 1.01 -0.57
N CYS A 127 7.33 0.35 -1.64
CA CYS A 127 8.61 -0.34 -1.65
C CYS A 127 9.78 0.61 -1.39
N ALA A 128 9.82 1.72 -2.12
CA ALA A 128 10.88 2.72 -2.00
C ALA A 128 10.89 3.42 -0.63
N MET A 129 9.74 3.60 0.01
CA MET A 129 9.58 4.18 1.35
C MET A 129 9.77 3.15 2.48
N GLY A 130 9.72 1.85 2.18
CA GLY A 130 9.94 0.78 3.14
C GLY A 130 8.69 0.35 3.92
N ASN A 131 7.48 0.75 3.49
CA ASN A 131 6.23 0.45 4.19
C ASN A 131 5.32 -0.56 3.46
N TYR A 132 5.77 -1.20 2.38
CA TYR A 132 4.98 -2.19 1.62
C TYR A 132 4.30 -3.28 2.48
N HIS A 133 5.02 -3.82 3.47
CA HIS A 133 4.49 -4.84 4.36
C HIS A 133 3.42 -4.30 5.31
N CYS A 134 3.57 -3.08 5.80
CA CYS A 134 2.59 -2.42 6.65
C CYS A 134 1.33 -2.04 5.87
N ASP A 135 1.47 -1.61 4.61
CA ASP A 135 0.32 -1.40 3.72
C ASP A 135 -0.46 -2.73 3.55
N ALA A 136 0.24 -3.85 3.41
CA ALA A 136 -0.42 -5.15 3.30
C ALA A 136 -1.18 -5.57 4.58
N ILE A 137 -0.62 -5.30 5.77
CA ILE A 137 -1.29 -5.58 7.04
C ILE A 137 -2.48 -4.63 7.26
N TYR A 138 -2.30 -3.34 6.97
CA TYR A 138 -3.38 -2.35 6.95
C TYR A 138 -4.55 -2.83 6.09
N CYS A 139 -4.25 -3.27 4.87
CA CYS A 139 -5.26 -3.80 3.96
C CYS A 139 -6.04 -4.99 4.56
N LYS A 140 -5.31 -5.97 5.10
CA LYS A 140 -5.90 -7.18 5.68
C LYS A 140 -6.84 -6.87 6.83
N GLN A 141 -6.38 -6.05 7.78
CA GLN A 141 -7.16 -5.69 8.95
C GLN A 141 -8.39 -4.85 8.60
N GLU A 142 -8.25 -3.89 7.68
CA GLU A 142 -9.26 -2.85 7.53
C GLU A 142 -10.18 -3.00 6.33
N PHE A 143 -9.84 -3.85 5.35
CA PHE A 143 -10.63 -3.95 4.13
C PHE A 143 -10.92 -5.39 3.70
N CYS A 144 -9.94 -6.28 3.83
CA CYS A 144 -9.98 -7.56 3.13
C CYS A 144 -11.08 -8.52 3.59
N ASP A 145 -11.54 -8.45 4.85
CA ASP A 145 -12.60 -9.31 5.37
C ASP A 145 -13.97 -8.63 5.51
N LYS A 146 -14.09 -7.36 5.09
CA LYS A 146 -15.35 -6.62 5.18
C LYS A 146 -16.14 -6.75 3.87
N ASP A 147 -17.37 -7.27 3.96
CA ASP A 147 -18.21 -7.60 2.80
C ASP A 147 -18.46 -6.41 1.86
N ASP A 148 -18.63 -5.20 2.43
CA ASP A 148 -18.88 -3.98 1.64
C ASP A 148 -17.72 -3.73 0.65
N TRP A 149 -16.48 -3.73 1.12
CA TRP A 149 -15.30 -3.51 0.28
C TRP A 149 -15.06 -4.63 -0.73
N ARG A 150 -15.33 -5.89 -0.34
CA ARG A 150 -15.27 -7.03 -1.26
C ARG A 150 -16.27 -6.90 -2.40
N SER A 151 -17.50 -6.51 -2.09
CA SER A 151 -18.56 -6.37 -3.08
C SER A 151 -18.20 -5.29 -4.13
N ARG A 152 -17.54 -4.22 -3.67
CA ARG A 152 -17.14 -3.07 -4.49
C ARG A 152 -15.86 -3.33 -5.29
N PHE A 153 -14.84 -3.93 -4.67
CA PHE A 153 -13.47 -3.99 -5.23
C PHE A 153 -12.88 -5.39 -5.41
N GLY A 154 -13.57 -6.45 -4.99
CA GLY A 154 -13.08 -7.83 -5.09
C GLY A 154 -12.73 -8.29 -6.51
N LYS A 155 -13.28 -7.61 -7.53
CA LYS A 155 -13.04 -7.87 -8.96
C LYS A 155 -11.83 -7.13 -9.55
N SER A 156 -11.32 -6.11 -8.86
CA SER A 156 -10.22 -5.22 -9.31
C SER A 156 -8.84 -5.87 -9.31
N ARG A 157 -8.75 -7.18 -9.04
CA ARG A 157 -7.49 -7.92 -8.96
C ARG A 157 -6.67 -7.87 -10.25
N PRO A 158 -5.33 -7.77 -10.15
CA PRO A 158 -4.42 -8.01 -11.26
C PRO A 158 -4.55 -9.45 -11.74
N LYS A 159 -4.44 -9.65 -13.05
CA LYS A 159 -4.49 -10.99 -13.67
C LYS A 159 -3.48 -11.95 -13.04
N LEU A 160 -2.28 -11.48 -12.70
CA LEU A 160 -1.24 -12.28 -12.05
C LEU A 160 -1.72 -12.88 -10.72
N MET A 161 -2.41 -12.08 -9.90
CA MET A 161 -2.96 -12.54 -8.62
C MET A 161 -4.15 -13.48 -8.80
N LYS A 162 -5.01 -13.24 -9.81
CA LYS A 162 -6.09 -14.18 -10.16
C LYS A 162 -5.55 -15.54 -10.59
N THR A 163 -4.48 -15.57 -11.37
CA THR A 163 -3.83 -16.83 -11.78
C THR A 163 -3.26 -17.59 -10.58
N ALA A 164 -2.66 -16.88 -9.62
CA ALA A 164 -2.01 -17.51 -8.47
C ALA A 164 -3.00 -17.97 -7.37
N HIS A 165 -4.11 -17.24 -7.18
CA HIS A 165 -4.98 -17.40 -6.01
C HIS A 165 -6.46 -17.62 -6.36
N GLY A 166 -6.81 -17.72 -7.65
CA GLY A 166 -8.18 -17.87 -8.11
C GLY A 166 -8.97 -16.56 -8.14
N ASP A 167 -10.27 -16.68 -8.44
CA ASP A 167 -11.19 -15.57 -8.66
C ASP A 167 -11.88 -15.04 -7.40
N ASP A 168 -11.67 -15.67 -6.23
CA ASP A 168 -12.24 -15.25 -4.95
C ASP A 168 -11.15 -14.89 -3.94
N TYR A 169 -11.42 -13.94 -3.05
CA TYR A 169 -10.51 -13.60 -1.96
C TYR A 169 -10.74 -14.59 -0.81
N PRO A 170 -9.72 -15.26 -0.26
CA PRO A 170 -9.84 -16.06 0.97
C PRO A 170 -10.54 -15.27 2.07
N HIS A 171 -11.40 -15.90 2.86
CA HIS A 171 -11.97 -15.29 4.08
C HIS A 171 -11.10 -15.64 5.29
N ASN A 172 -10.97 -14.72 6.25
CA ASN A 172 -10.26 -14.84 7.54
C ASN A 172 -8.74 -14.58 7.47
N TYR A 173 -8.35 -13.31 7.60
CA TYR A 173 -6.94 -12.86 7.72
C TYR A 173 -6.54 -12.47 9.14
#